data_AF-A0A3N5QMV5-F1
#
_entry.id   AF-A0A3N5QMV5-F1
#
_cell.length_a   1.000
_cell.length_b   1.000
_cell.length_c   1.000
_cell.angle_alpha   90.00
_cell.angle_beta   90.00
_cell.angle_gamma   90.00
#
_symmetry.space_group_name_H-M   'P 1'
#
loop_
_entity.id
_entity.type
_entity.pdbx_description
1 polymer ?
#
loop_
_entity_poly.entity_id
_entity_poly.type
_entity_poly.pdbx_seq_one_letter_code
_entity_poly.pdbx_strand_id
1 'polypeptide(L)'
;MKNAVIYLTFILVIVFLFGYAYSFNLPNGDGKTVFEEKKCNMCHSVESAGIESKKKDAKDLSTVGDNYDAGFIAKYLVKEEKIDGKEHKISMKGTAEERKTVAEWLSLLKSEESN
;
A
#
# COMPACT_ATOMS: atom_id res chain seq x y z
N MET A 1 39.92 -0.34 -26.27
CA MET A 1 38.45 -0.36 -26.53
C MET A 1 37.75 -1.56 -25.89
N LYS A 2 38.29 -2.77 -25.99
CA LYS A 2 37.68 -4.00 -25.44
C LYS A 2 37.39 -3.93 -23.93
N ASN A 3 38.34 -3.41 -23.13
CA ASN A 3 38.16 -3.26 -21.68
C ASN A 3 37.14 -2.15 -21.33
N ALA A 4 37.13 -1.04 -22.07
CA ALA A 4 36.17 0.05 -21.87
C ALA A 4 34.73 -0.40 -22.18
N VAL A 5 34.54 -1.21 -23.23
CA VAL A 5 33.24 -1.82 -23.53
C VAL A 5 32.83 -2.80 -22.42
N ILE A 6 33.76 -3.64 -21.93
CA ILE A 6 33.48 -4.55 -20.81
C ILE A 6 33.07 -3.78 -19.54
N TYR A 7 33.77 -2.72 -19.17
CA TYR A 7 33.41 -1.91 -18.00
C TYR A 7 32.07 -1.21 -18.17
N LEU A 8 31.78 -0.68 -19.36
CA LEU A 8 30.50 -0.02 -19.63
C LEU A 8 29.33 -1.01 -19.59
N THR A 9 29.51 -2.22 -20.14
CA THR A 9 28.52 -3.29 -20.04
C THR A 9 28.34 -3.75 -18.58
N PHE A 10 29.42 -3.84 -17.80
CA PHE A 10 29.34 -4.22 -16.39
C PHE A 10 28.59 -3.19 -15.55
N ILE A 11 28.82 -1.89 -15.79
CA ILE A 11 28.07 -0.80 -15.15
C ILE A 11 26.59 -0.86 -15.52
N LEU A 12 26.26 -1.06 -16.80
CA LEU A 12 24.87 -1.18 -17.24
C LEU A 12 24.16 -2.39 -16.61
N VAL A 13 24.85 -3.52 -16.46
CA VAL A 13 24.31 -4.70 -15.78
C VAL A 13 24.07 -4.42 -14.29
N ILE A 14 24.99 -3.73 -13.61
CA ILE A 14 24.80 -3.35 -12.20
C ILE A 14 23.61 -2.40 -12.06
N VAL A 15 23.49 -1.37 -12.89
CA VAL A 15 22.36 -0.42 -12.87
C VAL A 15 21.04 -1.15 -13.14
N PHE A 16 21.03 -2.09 -14.10
CA PHE A 16 19.85 -2.91 -14.39
C PHE A 16 19.48 -3.82 -13.22
N LEU A 17 20.46 -4.48 -12.58
CA LEU A 17 20.23 -5.34 -11.41
C LEU A 17 19.74 -4.55 -10.21
N PHE A 18 20.27 -3.35 -9.96
CA PHE A 18 19.78 -2.46 -8.91
C PHE A 18 18.38 -1.95 -9.23
N GLY A 19 18.10 -1.49 -10.44
CA GLY A 19 16.76 -1.08 -10.86
C GLY A 19 15.73 -2.21 -10.78
N TYR A 20 16.13 -3.44 -11.10
CA TYR A 20 15.32 -4.64 -10.98
C TYR A 20 15.05 -5.01 -9.51
N ALA A 21 16.05 -4.90 -8.62
CA ALA A 21 15.86 -5.11 -7.17
C ALA A 21 14.91 -4.07 -6.54
N TYR A 22 14.94 -2.81 -6.99
CA TYR A 22 13.94 -1.82 -6.59
C TYR A 22 12.55 -2.12 -7.17
N SER A 23 12.49 -2.70 -8.37
CA SER A 23 11.22 -3.12 -9.00
C SER A 23 10.58 -4.33 -8.30
N PHE A 24 11.34 -5.11 -7.52
CA PHE A 24 10.80 -6.18 -6.66
C PHE A 24 10.19 -5.69 -5.35
N ASN A 25 10.44 -4.43 -4.94
CA ASN A 25 9.67 -3.79 -3.88
C ASN A 25 8.34 -3.25 -4.44
N LEU A 26 7.64 -4.06 -5.23
CA LEU A 26 6.25 -3.81 -5.57
C LEU A 26 5.41 -3.97 -4.27
N PRO A 27 4.42 -3.11 -4.02
CA PRO A 27 3.80 -2.90 -2.69
C PRO A 27 3.01 -4.09 -2.14
N ASN A 28 2.98 -5.20 -2.86
CA ASN A 28 2.05 -6.31 -2.64
C ASN A 28 2.35 -7.12 -1.37
N GLY A 29 3.57 -7.02 -0.81
CA GLY A 29 3.92 -7.58 0.50
C GLY A 29 3.92 -6.56 1.65
N ASP A 30 4.29 -5.32 1.38
CA ASP A 30 4.53 -4.28 2.39
C ASP A 30 3.22 -3.70 2.94
N GLY A 31 2.22 -3.43 2.09
CA GLY A 31 1.00 -2.74 2.54
C GLY A 31 0.17 -3.53 3.56
N LYS A 32 0.06 -4.85 3.39
CA LYS A 32 -0.58 -5.73 4.38
C LYS A 32 0.20 -5.74 5.70
N THR A 33 1.54 -5.80 5.63
CA THR A 33 2.40 -5.73 6.83
C THR A 33 2.21 -4.41 7.56
N VAL A 34 2.26 -3.27 6.86
CA VAL A 34 2.01 -1.95 7.44
C VAL A 34 0.61 -1.88 8.06
N PHE A 35 -0.41 -2.46 7.41
CA PHE A 35 -1.78 -2.49 7.96
C PHE A 35 -1.84 -3.15 9.35
N GLU A 36 -1.16 -4.29 9.51
CA GLU A 36 -1.12 -5.03 10.78
C GLU A 36 -0.22 -4.33 11.82
N GLU A 37 0.97 -3.87 11.42
CA GLU A 37 1.92 -3.19 12.30
C GLU A 37 1.38 -1.85 12.83
N LYS A 38 0.67 -1.10 11.98
CA LYS A 38 -0.02 0.14 12.37
C LYS A 38 -1.36 -0.10 13.02
N LYS A 39 -1.71 -1.36 13.28
CA LYS A 39 -2.89 -1.78 14.03
C LYS A 39 -4.20 -1.33 13.41
N CYS A 40 -4.27 -1.24 12.08
CA CYS A 40 -5.52 -0.94 11.37
C CYS A 40 -6.59 -2.02 11.66
N ASN A 41 -6.16 -3.27 11.87
CA ASN A 41 -7.01 -4.39 12.27
C ASN A 41 -7.70 -4.22 13.64
N MET A 42 -7.40 -3.18 14.41
CA MET A 42 -8.14 -2.85 15.63
C MET A 42 -9.53 -2.26 15.37
N CYS A 43 -9.79 -1.77 14.15
CA CYS A 43 -11.06 -1.15 13.76
C CYS A 43 -11.59 -1.63 12.40
N HIS A 44 -10.74 -2.24 11.58
CA HIS A 44 -11.07 -2.68 10.24
C HIS A 44 -10.77 -4.17 10.07
N SER A 45 -11.48 -4.81 9.15
CA SER A 45 -11.14 -6.11 8.59
C SER A 45 -10.75 -5.95 7.12
N VAL A 46 -10.08 -6.96 6.58
CA VAL A 46 -9.85 -7.13 5.14
C VAL A 46 -10.05 -8.60 4.84
N GLU A 47 -11.31 -9.01 4.69
CA GLU A 47 -11.69 -10.41 4.44
C GLU A 47 -11.02 -10.98 3.20
N SER A 48 -10.92 -10.22 2.10
CA SER A 48 -10.23 -10.65 0.87
C SER A 48 -8.74 -10.96 1.06
N ALA A 49 -8.13 -10.43 2.12
CA ALA A 49 -6.74 -10.67 2.50
C ALA A 49 -6.59 -11.56 3.75
N GLY A 50 -7.68 -12.13 4.25
CA GLY A 50 -7.72 -12.98 5.44
C GLY A 50 -7.37 -12.24 6.74
N ILE A 51 -7.63 -10.92 6.82
CA ILE A 51 -7.36 -10.11 8.01
C ILE A 51 -8.65 -9.91 8.79
N GLU A 52 -8.72 -10.52 9.97
CA GLU A 52 -9.81 -10.33 10.91
C GLU A 52 -9.61 -9.08 11.77
N SER A 53 -10.71 -8.43 12.14
CA SER A 53 -10.68 -7.35 13.10
C SER A 53 -10.79 -7.85 14.54
N LYS A 54 -10.20 -7.11 15.47
CA LYS A 54 -10.40 -7.35 16.91
C LYS A 54 -11.74 -6.83 17.44
N LYS A 55 -12.56 -6.19 16.59
CA LYS A 55 -13.88 -5.65 16.95
C LYS A 55 -14.98 -6.29 16.10
N LYS A 56 -16.16 -6.43 16.70
CA LYS A 56 -17.35 -7.00 16.03
C LYS A 56 -18.02 -6.05 15.05
N ASP A 57 -17.86 -4.73 15.24
CA ASP A 57 -18.43 -3.67 14.41
C ASP A 57 -17.42 -3.10 13.40
N ALA A 58 -16.40 -3.89 13.06
CA ALA A 58 -15.34 -3.45 12.17
C ALA A 58 -15.87 -3.21 10.76
N LYS A 59 -15.40 -2.12 10.14
CA LYS A 59 -15.70 -1.86 8.73
C LYS A 59 -14.72 -2.65 7.87
N ASP A 60 -15.25 -3.54 7.06
CA ASP A 60 -14.44 -4.27 6.08
C ASP A 60 -13.99 -3.36 4.93
N LEU A 61 -12.73 -3.53 4.53
CA LEU A 61 -12.05 -2.73 3.50
C LEU A 61 -11.69 -3.53 2.24
N SER A 62 -12.23 -4.74 2.05
CA SER A 62 -11.89 -5.62 0.92
C SER A 62 -12.20 -5.02 -0.45
N THR A 63 -13.04 -3.98 -0.49
CA THR A 63 -13.48 -3.30 -1.72
C THR A 63 -13.29 -1.78 -1.68
N VAL A 64 -12.45 -1.28 -0.76
CA VAL A 64 -12.25 0.18 -0.59
C VAL A 64 -11.68 0.84 -1.86
N GLY A 65 -10.90 0.09 -2.65
CA GLY A 65 -10.34 0.52 -3.93
C GLY A 65 -11.35 0.72 -5.05
N ASP A 66 -12.59 0.25 -4.89
CA ASP A 66 -13.68 0.53 -5.85
C ASP A 66 -14.10 2.00 -5.82
N ASN A 67 -13.90 2.66 -4.68
CA ASN A 67 -14.41 4.01 -4.42
C ASN A 67 -13.30 5.06 -4.31
N TYR A 68 -12.09 4.65 -3.93
CA TYR A 68 -11.02 5.57 -3.57
C TYR A 68 -9.67 5.12 -4.10
N ASP A 69 -8.91 6.07 -4.66
CA ASP A 69 -7.52 5.86 -5.04
C ASP A 69 -6.56 6.01 -3.85
N ALA A 70 -5.30 5.59 -4.06
CA ALA A 70 -4.26 5.66 -3.04
C ALA A 70 -4.00 7.07 -2.51
N GLY A 71 -4.11 8.10 -3.35
CA GLY A 71 -3.90 9.49 -2.97
C GLY A 71 -4.98 9.99 -2.01
N PHE A 72 -6.24 9.69 -2.32
CA PHE A 72 -7.36 9.99 -1.44
C PHE A 72 -7.24 9.24 -0.11
N ILE A 73 -6.97 7.92 -0.15
CA ILE A 73 -6.83 7.10 1.05
C ILE A 73 -5.70 7.64 1.93
N ALA A 74 -4.54 7.97 1.36
CA ALA A 74 -3.41 8.52 2.11
C ALA A 74 -3.77 9.82 2.84
N LYS A 75 -4.49 10.74 2.20
CA LYS A 75 -4.94 11.99 2.83
C LYS A 75 -6.03 11.77 3.88
N TYR A 76 -6.97 10.85 3.62
CA TYR A 76 -8.02 10.50 4.56
C TYR A 76 -7.45 9.96 5.88
N LEU A 77 -6.41 9.11 5.80
CA LEU A 77 -5.72 8.54 6.96
C LEU A 77 -5.09 9.61 7.88
N VAL A 78 -4.78 10.81 7.37
CA VAL A 78 -4.26 11.95 8.14
C VAL A 78 -5.26 13.09 8.27
N LYS A 79 -6.55 12.84 8.00
CA LYS A 79 -7.67 13.77 8.17
C LYS A 79 -7.62 15.01 7.26
N GLU A 80 -6.90 14.92 6.15
CA GLU A 80 -6.86 15.97 5.12
C GLU A 80 -8.04 15.85 4.14
N GLU A 81 -8.69 14.68 4.10
CA GLU A 81 -9.90 14.41 3.31
C GLU A 81 -11.03 13.87 4.19
N LYS A 82 -12.24 13.82 3.63
CA LYS A 82 -13.46 13.38 4.32
C LYS A 82 -14.30 12.45 3.46
N ILE A 83 -14.89 11.44 4.10
CA ILE A 83 -15.93 10.58 3.51
C ILE A 83 -17.26 11.02 4.13
N ASP A 84 -18.22 11.43 3.31
CA ASP A 84 -19.53 11.95 3.77
C ASP A 84 -19.42 13.05 4.84
N GLY A 85 -18.45 13.96 4.66
CA GLY A 85 -18.18 15.05 5.60
C GLY A 85 -17.53 14.61 6.93
N LYS A 86 -17.19 13.33 7.08
CA LYS A 86 -16.53 12.77 8.27
C LYS A 86 -15.07 12.44 7.99
N GLU A 87 -14.20 12.86 8.90
CA GLU A 87 -12.78 12.47 8.90
C GLU A 87 -12.60 11.01 9.36
N HIS A 88 -11.44 10.43 9.07
CA HIS A 88 -11.05 9.17 9.70
C HIS A 88 -10.96 9.34 11.23
N LYS A 89 -11.39 8.32 11.98
CA LYS A 89 -11.57 8.41 13.45
C LYS A 89 -10.29 8.80 14.19
N ILE A 90 -9.15 8.38 13.66
CA ILE A 90 -7.82 8.69 14.20
C ILE A 90 -6.90 9.14 13.06
N SER A 91 -5.95 10.03 13.34
CA SER A 91 -4.84 10.21 12.39
C SER A 91 -3.91 9.01 12.48
N MET A 92 -3.56 8.42 11.33
CA MET A 92 -2.56 7.38 11.23
C MET A 92 -1.23 7.89 11.80
N LYS A 93 -0.56 7.06 12.61
CA LYS A 93 0.79 7.30 13.10
C LYS A 93 1.78 6.56 12.19
N GLY A 94 2.93 7.17 11.90
CA GLY A 94 3.96 6.58 11.04
C GLY A 94 4.57 7.62 10.09
N THR A 95 5.42 7.16 9.19
CA THR A 95 6.06 8.01 8.17
C THR A 95 5.14 8.24 6.96
N ALA A 96 5.56 9.14 6.06
CA ALA A 96 4.84 9.36 4.81
C ALA A 96 4.91 8.14 3.89
N GLU A 97 6.01 7.42 3.91
CA GLU A 97 6.27 6.21 3.14
C GLU A 97 5.35 5.08 3.60
N GLU A 98 5.28 4.80 4.90
CA GLU A 98 4.38 3.77 5.45
C GLU A 98 2.91 4.06 5.09
N ARG A 99 2.51 5.34 5.17
CA ARG A 99 1.17 5.77 4.79
C ARG A 99 0.90 5.59 3.30
N LYS A 100 1.89 5.91 2.46
CA LYS A 100 1.80 5.69 1.02
C LYS A 100 1.65 4.20 0.72
N THR A 101 2.48 3.35 1.30
CA THR A 101 2.43 1.89 1.10
C THR A 101 1.04 1.33 1.42
N VAL A 102 0.51 1.61 2.63
CA VAL A 102 -0.79 1.03 3.01
C VAL A 102 -1.93 1.57 2.16
N ALA A 103 -1.87 2.84 1.76
CA ALA A 103 -2.89 3.45 0.90
C ALA A 103 -2.88 2.87 -0.51
N GLU A 104 -1.70 2.63 -1.08
CA GLU A 104 -1.54 1.96 -2.37
C GLU A 104 -2.13 0.54 -2.32
N TRP A 105 -1.77 -0.24 -1.30
CA TRP A 105 -2.31 -1.58 -1.14
C TRP A 105 -3.84 -1.59 -0.98
N LEU A 106 -4.40 -0.71 -0.15
CA LEU A 106 -5.86 -0.58 0.01
C LEU A 106 -6.56 -0.20 -1.29
N SER A 107 -5.95 0.65 -2.12
CA SER A 107 -6.54 1.07 -3.41
C SER A 107 -6.62 -0.06 -4.45
N LEU A 108 -5.85 -1.14 -4.26
CA LEU A 108 -5.90 -2.33 -5.10
C LEU A 108 -6.97 -3.34 -4.65
N LEU A 109 -7.54 -3.16 -3.45
CA LEU A 109 -8.59 -4.02 -2.92
C LEU A 109 -9.94 -3.63 -3.54
N LYS A 110 -10.31 -4.36 -4.58
CA LYS A 110 -11.51 -4.14 -5.38
C LYS A 110 -12.43 -5.34 -5.32
N SER A 111 -13.72 -5.13 -5.57
CA SER A 111 -14.61 -6.26 -5.82
C SER A 111 -14.03 -7.12 -6.95
N GLU A 112 -14.07 -8.45 -6.80
CA GLU A 112 -13.71 -9.31 -7.91
C GLU A 112 -14.67 -8.99 -9.07
N GLU A 113 -14.15 -8.49 -10.18
CA GLU A 113 -14.93 -8.42 -11.41
C GLU A 113 -15.35 -9.86 -11.73
N SER A 114 -16.65 -10.12 -11.59
CA SER A 114 -17.27 -11.30 -12.15
C SER A 114 -17.03 -11.27 -13.66
N ASN A 115 -16.02 -12.00 -14.12
CA ASN A 115 -15.94 -12.44 -15.51
C ASN A 115 -17.04 -13.46 -15.78
#